data_AF-A0A967SG75-F1
#
_entry.id   AF-A0A967SG75-F1
#
_cell.length_a   1.000
_cell.length_b   1.000
_cell.length_c   1.000
_cell.angle_alpha   90.00
_cell.angle_beta   90.00
_cell.angle_gamma   90.00
#
_symmetry.space_group_name_H-M   'P 1'
#
loop_
_entity.id
_entity.type
_entity.pdbx_description
1 polymer ?
#
loop_
_entity_poly.entity_id
_entity_poly.type
_entity_poly.pdbx_seq_one_letter_code
_entity_poly.pdbx_strand_id
1 'polypeptide(L)'
;MLQPVRSILGQIDADLPISRARTMEEMVHESTASRRFTVMLLTVFAGVALALALAGLYGVIADSVSQRSQELGIRVALGASSPEVIGLVIRQGMVPAVTGIAIGLVAALGLSRVLQSLLFGVGAADAVTYAAMGASLGVAALVACWVPARAALRVDPVTVLREE
;
A
#
# COMPACT_ATOMS: atom_id res chain seq x y z
N MET A 1 -18.86 21.94 -33.45
CA MET A 1 -18.78 21.94 -34.94
C MET A 1 -19.43 20.68 -35.56
N LEU A 2 -20.63 20.28 -35.11
CA LEU A 2 -21.28 19.03 -35.59
C LEU A 2 -22.56 19.28 -36.43
N GLN A 3 -22.99 20.53 -36.55
CA GLN A 3 -24.17 20.91 -37.35
C GLN A 3 -23.96 20.81 -38.87
N PRO A 4 -22.80 21.15 -39.46
CA PRO A 4 -22.66 21.15 -40.93
C PRO A 4 -22.75 19.75 -41.54
N VAL A 5 -22.15 18.74 -40.90
CA VAL A 5 -22.12 17.36 -41.40
C VAL A 5 -23.52 16.71 -41.40
N ARG A 6 -24.38 17.09 -40.44
CA ARG A 6 -25.77 16.62 -40.33
C ARG A 6 -26.64 17.05 -41.52
N SER A 7 -26.33 18.18 -42.14
CA SER A 7 -27.12 18.71 -43.27
C SER A 7 -26.83 18.01 -44.60
N ILE A 8 -25.66 17.37 -44.73
CA ILE A 8 -25.24 16.68 -45.96
C ILE A 8 -25.77 15.25 -45.98
N LEU A 9 -25.88 14.58 -44.83
CA LEU A 9 -26.38 13.20 -44.74
C LEU A 9 -27.91 13.06 -44.86
N GLY A 10 -28.66 14.15 -44.66
CA GLY A 10 -30.12 14.16 -44.85
C GLY A 10 -30.59 14.05 -46.31
N GLN A 11 -29.67 14.08 -47.28
CA GLN A 11 -30.01 14.00 -48.71
C GLN A 11 -29.82 12.60 -49.32
N ILE A 12 -29.19 11.65 -48.61
CA ILE A 12 -28.80 10.36 -49.20
C ILE A 12 -29.69 9.20 -48.75
N ASP A 13 -30.20 9.18 -47.51
CA ASP A 13 -31.15 8.14 -47.11
C ASP A 13 -31.91 8.50 -45.83
N ALA A 14 -33.24 8.62 -45.92
CA ALA A 14 -34.12 8.98 -44.80
C ALA A 14 -34.61 7.77 -43.98
N ASP A 15 -34.24 6.55 -44.39
CA ASP A 15 -34.76 5.29 -43.82
C ASP A 15 -33.78 4.57 -42.88
N LEU A 16 -32.65 5.18 -42.55
CA LEU A 16 -31.75 4.65 -41.53
C LEU A 16 -32.32 4.96 -40.13
N PRO A 17 -32.71 3.95 -39.33
CA PRO A 17 -33.08 4.19 -37.94
C PRO A 17 -31.81 4.63 -37.22
N ILE A 18 -31.67 5.94 -37.02
CA ILE A 18 -30.66 6.52 -36.14
C ILE A 18 -31.06 6.16 -34.70
N SER A 19 -30.87 4.90 -34.35
CA SER A 19 -30.92 4.41 -32.99
C SER A 19 -29.75 5.08 -32.26
N ARG A 20 -30.06 6.20 -31.59
CA ARG A 20 -29.19 6.94 -30.66
C ARG A 20 -27.73 7.03 -31.10
N ALA A 21 -27.39 8.07 -31.85
CA ALA A 21 -26.01 8.54 -31.93
C ALA A 21 -25.54 8.99 -30.53
N ARG A 22 -25.15 8.04 -29.67
CA ARG A 22 -24.33 8.34 -28.49
C ARG A 22 -22.93 8.61 -28.99
N THR A 23 -22.37 9.75 -28.61
CA THR A 23 -20.97 10.04 -28.90
C THR A 23 -20.10 9.00 -28.17
N MET A 24 -18.94 8.65 -28.72
CA MET A 24 -17.96 7.82 -28.00
C MET A 24 -17.63 8.40 -26.61
N GLU A 25 -17.69 9.72 -26.47
CA GLU A 25 -17.53 10.46 -25.22
C GLU A 25 -18.55 10.06 -24.13
N GLU A 26 -19.81 9.80 -24.50
CA GLU A 26 -20.88 9.47 -23.56
C GLU A 26 -20.81 7.99 -23.10
N MET A 27 -20.43 7.07 -23.99
CA MET A 27 -20.13 5.67 -23.61
C MET A 27 -18.85 5.55 -22.78
N VAL A 28 -17.83 6.35 -23.08
CA VAL A 28 -16.61 6.42 -22.26
C VAL A 28 -16.92 7.00 -20.88
N HIS A 29 -17.78 8.01 -20.77
CA HIS A 29 -18.17 8.54 -19.46
C HIS A 29 -18.94 7.53 -18.60
N GLU A 30 -19.89 6.79 -19.18
CA GLU A 30 -20.67 5.77 -18.45
C GLU A 30 -19.81 4.54 -18.09
N SER A 31 -18.91 4.10 -18.99
CA SER A 31 -17.97 3.00 -18.73
C SER A 31 -16.83 3.37 -17.77
N THR A 32 -16.40 4.64 -17.75
CA THR A 32 -15.34 5.12 -16.86
C THR A 32 -15.88 5.42 -15.46
N ALA A 33 -17.16 5.80 -15.32
CA ALA A 33 -17.78 6.06 -14.02
C ALA A 33 -17.77 4.80 -13.12
N SER A 34 -18.20 3.65 -13.66
CA SER A 34 -18.17 2.38 -12.92
C SER A 34 -16.74 1.95 -12.55
N ARG A 35 -15.79 2.08 -13.49
CA ARG A 35 -14.37 1.77 -13.24
C ARG A 35 -13.75 2.67 -12.18
N ARG A 36 -14.01 3.97 -12.21
CA ARG A 36 -13.52 4.94 -11.22
C ARG A 36 -14.07 4.66 -9.83
N PHE A 37 -15.35 4.28 -9.73
CA PHE A 37 -15.95 3.91 -8.46
C PHE A 37 -15.24 2.68 -7.84
N THR A 38 -15.01 1.63 -8.63
CA THR A 38 -14.28 0.44 -8.17
C THR A 38 -12.85 0.76 -7.73
N VAL A 39 -12.11 1.56 -8.52
CA VAL A 39 -10.75 1.98 -8.16
C VAL A 39 -10.74 2.82 -6.88
N MET A 40 -11.70 3.74 -6.72
CA MET A 40 -11.84 4.54 -5.51
C MET A 40 -12.10 3.65 -4.29
N LEU A 41 -13.02 2.69 -4.39
CA LEU A 41 -13.33 1.75 -3.31
C LEU A 41 -12.11 0.90 -2.93
N LEU A 42 -11.40 0.34 -3.93
CA LEU A 42 -10.17 -0.42 -3.72
C LEU A 42 -9.07 0.45 -3.08
N THR A 43 -8.98 1.72 -3.45
CA THR A 43 -8.00 2.66 -2.88
C THR A 43 -8.30 2.94 -1.41
N VAL A 44 -9.58 3.13 -1.05
CA VAL A 44 -10.01 3.28 0.35
C VAL A 44 -9.70 2.00 1.14
N PHE A 45 -10.06 0.83 0.62
CA PHE A 45 -9.74 -0.44 1.30
C PHE A 45 -8.24 -0.66 1.47
N ALA A 46 -7.45 -0.37 0.45
CA ALA A 46 -5.99 -0.43 0.55
C ALA A 46 -5.45 0.52 1.63
N GLY A 47 -6.00 1.74 1.71
CA GLY A 47 -5.66 2.69 2.77
C GLY A 47 -5.98 2.19 4.17
N VAL A 48 -7.16 1.60 4.37
CA VAL A 48 -7.56 0.99 5.66
C VAL A 48 -6.67 -0.20 6.01
N ALA A 49 -6.41 -1.10 5.05
CA ALA A 49 -5.54 -2.25 5.24
C ALA A 49 -4.11 -1.80 5.62
N LEU A 50 -3.60 -0.76 4.97
CA LEU A 50 -2.30 -0.16 5.29
C LEU A 50 -2.29 0.41 6.71
N ALA A 51 -3.34 1.14 7.12
CA ALA A 51 -3.45 1.68 8.47
C ALA A 51 -3.48 0.57 9.54
N LEU A 52 -4.21 -0.52 9.30
CA LEU A 52 -4.24 -1.68 10.19
C LEU A 52 -2.89 -2.39 10.26
N ALA A 53 -2.20 -2.55 9.12
CA ALA A 53 -0.86 -3.12 9.09
C ALA A 53 0.14 -2.27 9.88
N LEU A 54 0.10 -0.94 9.73
CA LEU A 54 0.92 -0.01 10.50
C LEU A 54 0.64 -0.09 12.00
N ALA A 55 -0.64 -0.12 12.40
CA ALA A 55 -1.04 -0.24 13.79
C ALA A 55 -0.59 -1.57 14.41
N GLY A 56 -0.75 -2.68 13.67
CA GLY A 56 -0.29 -4.00 14.11
C GLY A 56 1.23 -4.08 14.25
N LEU A 57 1.96 -3.58 13.25
CA LEU A 57 3.43 -3.54 13.29
C LEU A 57 3.94 -2.66 14.45
N TYR A 58 3.33 -1.50 14.65
CA TYR A 58 3.62 -0.64 15.81
C TYR A 58 3.36 -1.38 17.13
N GLY A 59 2.21 -2.03 17.29
CA GLY A 59 1.86 -2.77 18.50
C GLY A 59 2.86 -3.88 18.82
N VAL A 60 3.22 -4.70 17.83
CA VAL A 60 4.19 -5.79 17.98
C VAL A 60 5.58 -5.24 18.37
N ILE A 61 6.03 -4.15 17.74
CA ILE A 61 7.34 -3.58 18.04
C ILE A 61 7.34 -2.88 19.40
N ALA A 62 6.30 -2.11 19.72
CA ALA A 62 6.17 -1.42 21.00
C ALA A 62 6.14 -2.40 22.16
N ASP A 63 5.40 -3.50 22.01
CA ASP A 63 5.36 -4.58 23.00
C ASP A 63 6.74 -5.25 23.15
N SER A 64 7.41 -5.57 22.02
CA SER A 64 8.76 -6.12 22.06
C SER A 64 9.80 -5.18 22.69
N VAL A 65 9.66 -3.87 22.51
CA VAL A 65 10.54 -2.86 23.15
C VAL A 65 10.24 -2.79 24.65
N SER A 66 8.97 -2.82 25.05
CA SER A 66 8.56 -2.82 26.45
C SER A 66 9.12 -4.03 27.21
N GLN A 67 9.01 -5.23 26.62
CA GLN A 67 9.56 -6.47 27.19
C GLN A 67 11.09 -6.46 27.31
N ARG A 68 11.79 -5.69 26.47
CA ARG A 68 13.27 -5.59 26.44
C ARG A 68 13.80 -4.28 27.02
N SER A 69 12.95 -3.50 27.67
CA SER A 69 13.29 -2.18 28.21
C SER A 69 14.40 -2.25 29.26
N GLN A 70 14.39 -3.28 30.13
CA GLN A 70 15.47 -3.53 31.10
C GLN A 70 16.81 -3.83 30.42
N GLU A 71 16.84 -4.72 29.41
CA GLU A 71 18.08 -5.04 28.68
C GLU A 71 18.63 -3.82 27.93
N LEU A 72 17.73 -3.06 27.29
CA LEU A 72 18.06 -1.81 26.60
C LEU A 72 18.58 -0.75 27.59
N GLY A 73 17.96 -0.62 28.76
CA GLY A 73 18.38 0.28 29.82
C GLY A 73 19.77 -0.05 30.37
N ILE A 74 20.06 -1.34 30.59
CA ILE A 74 21.38 -1.81 31.03
C ILE A 74 22.44 -1.50 29.96
N ARG A 75 22.14 -1.77 28.68
CA ARG A 75 23.08 -1.45 27.58
C ARG A 75 23.38 0.04 27.50
N VAL A 76 22.36 0.89 27.61
CA VAL A 76 22.53 2.35 27.61
C VAL A 76 23.35 2.81 28.83
N ALA A 77 23.10 2.24 30.02
CA ALA A 77 23.87 2.53 31.23
C ALA A 77 25.34 2.09 31.12
N LEU A 78 25.63 1.02 30.37
CA LEU A 78 26.98 0.56 30.04
C LEU A 78 27.65 1.36 28.90
N GLY A 79 26.99 2.41 28.37
CA GLY A 79 27.55 3.31 27.36
C GLY A 79 27.24 2.92 25.91
N ALA A 80 26.23 2.07 25.66
CA ALA A 80 25.81 1.75 24.30
C ALA A 80 25.38 3.02 23.54
N SER A 81 25.83 3.13 22.30
CA SER A 81 25.52 4.28 21.46
C SER A 81 24.04 4.25 21.03
N SER A 82 23.36 5.40 21.06
CA SER A 82 21.97 5.55 20.58
C SER A 82 21.70 4.93 19.18
N PRO A 83 22.60 5.03 18.17
CA PRO A 83 22.37 4.39 16.88
C PRO A 83 22.35 2.85 16.94
N GLU A 84 23.05 2.23 17.88
CA GLU A 84 23.08 0.77 18.04
C GLU A 84 21.74 0.23 18.55
N VAL A 85 21.11 0.95 19.47
CA VAL A 85 19.75 0.65 19.98
C VAL A 85 18.70 0.83 18.89
N ILE A 86 18.76 1.93 18.14
CA ILE A 86 17.84 2.17 17.01
C ILE A 86 17.96 1.06 15.96
N GLY A 87 19.20 0.69 15.61
CA GLY A 87 19.47 -0.35 14.62
C GLY A 87 18.90 -1.71 15.02
N LEU A 88 18.95 -2.04 16.32
CA LEU A 88 18.36 -3.27 16.86
C LEU A 88 16.83 -3.28 16.68
N VAL A 89 16.15 -2.20 17.09
CA VAL A 89 14.69 -2.11 17.00
C VAL A 89 14.22 -2.10 15.55
N ILE A 90 14.88 -1.34 14.67
CA ILE A 90 14.56 -1.32 13.25
C ILE A 90 14.76 -2.70 12.64
N ARG A 91 15.87 -3.39 12.92
CA ARG A 91 16.12 -4.74 12.39
C ARG A 91 15.04 -5.72 12.87
N GLN A 92 14.63 -5.64 14.13
CA GLN A 92 13.61 -6.51 14.68
C GLN A 92 12.23 -6.28 14.06
N GLY A 93 11.88 -5.04 13.72
CA GLY A 93 10.65 -4.71 12.99
C GLY A 93 10.73 -4.98 11.48
N MET A 94 11.90 -4.81 10.87
CA MET A 94 12.09 -4.98 9.42
C MET A 94 12.17 -6.43 8.99
N VAL A 95 12.67 -7.35 9.83
CA VAL A 95 12.68 -8.79 9.52
C VAL A 95 11.27 -9.32 9.19
N PRO A 96 10.25 -9.18 10.07
CA PRO A 96 8.89 -9.64 9.77
C PRO A 96 8.22 -8.85 8.64
N ALA A 97 8.56 -7.56 8.48
CA ALA A 97 8.03 -6.75 7.37
C ALA A 97 8.55 -7.25 6.01
N VAL A 98 9.85 -7.50 5.88
CA VAL A 98 10.47 -7.97 4.63
C VAL A 98 10.01 -9.38 4.29
N THR A 99 9.89 -10.28 5.28
CA THR A 99 9.36 -11.62 5.04
C THR A 99 7.90 -11.57 4.61
N GLY A 100 7.07 -10.74 5.26
CA GLY A 100 5.68 -10.52 4.86
C GLY A 100 5.55 -9.98 3.44
N ILE A 101 6.37 -8.98 3.07
CA ILE A 101 6.39 -8.42 1.70
C ILE A 101 6.81 -9.50 0.69
N ALA A 102 7.86 -10.26 0.97
CA ALA A 102 8.32 -11.32 0.07
C ALA A 102 7.25 -12.39 -0.15
N ILE A 103 6.61 -12.86 0.93
CA ILE A 103 5.51 -13.83 0.86
C ILE A 103 4.33 -13.25 0.07
N GLY A 104 3.96 -11.99 0.34
CA GLY A 104 2.88 -11.30 -0.35
C GLY A 104 3.13 -11.14 -1.86
N LEU A 105 4.35 -10.79 -2.25
CA LEU A 105 4.74 -10.68 -3.67
C LEU A 105 4.67 -12.02 -4.38
N VAL A 106 5.18 -13.10 -3.75
CA VAL A 106 5.10 -14.46 -4.31
C VAL A 106 3.64 -14.89 -4.48
N ALA A 107 2.81 -14.68 -3.45
CA ALA A 107 1.38 -14.99 -3.50
C ALA A 107 0.65 -14.20 -4.58
N ALA A 108 0.93 -12.90 -4.69
CA ALA A 108 0.33 -12.02 -5.69
C ALA A 108 0.73 -12.41 -7.12
N LEU A 109 1.98 -12.81 -7.35
CA LEU A 109 2.43 -13.33 -8.65
C LEU A 109 1.73 -14.65 -9.00
N GLY A 110 1.62 -15.56 -8.03
CA GLY A 110 0.91 -16.83 -8.19
C GLY A 110 -0.55 -16.63 -8.57
N LEU A 111 -1.27 -15.78 -7.83
CA LEU A 111 -2.68 -15.49 -8.07
C LEU A 111 -2.89 -14.76 -9.40
N SER A 112 -2.00 -13.84 -9.76
CA SER A 112 -2.08 -13.12 -11.03
C SER A 112 -1.94 -14.05 -12.23
N ARG A 113 -1.06 -15.07 -12.15
CA ARG A 113 -0.96 -16.09 -13.21
C ARG A 113 -2.24 -16.92 -13.35
N VAL A 114 -2.92 -17.24 -12.25
CA VAL A 114 -4.21 -17.93 -12.28
C VAL A 114 -5.30 -17.05 -12.88
N LEU A 115 -5.30 -15.75 -12.58
CA LEU A 115 -6.26 -14.81 -13.15
C LEU A 115 -6.03 -14.56 -14.65
N GLN A 116 -4.78 -14.59 -15.10
CA GLN A 116 -4.45 -14.47 -16.53
C GLN A 116 -5.04 -15.59 -17.38
N SER A 117 -5.16 -16.81 -16.86
CA SER A 117 -5.81 -17.90 -17.61
C SER A 117 -7.32 -17.72 -17.73
N LEU A 118 -7.92 -16.86 -16.91
CA LEU A 118 -9.35 -16.55 -16.90
C LEU A 118 -9.70 -15.22 -17.60
N LEU A 119 -8.74 -14.29 -17.72
CA LEU A 119 -8.97 -12.93 -18.20
C LEU A 119 -8.00 -12.56 -19.34
N PHE A 120 -8.52 -12.49 -20.57
CA PHE A 120 -7.78 -12.03 -21.74
C PHE A 120 -7.37 -10.55 -21.57
N GLY A 121 -6.08 -10.25 -21.69
CA GLY A 121 -5.55 -8.88 -21.75
C GLY A 121 -4.91 -8.33 -20.46
N VAL A 122 -4.80 -9.12 -19.40
CA VAL A 122 -3.96 -8.75 -18.24
C VAL A 122 -2.50 -9.09 -18.59
N GLY A 123 -1.75 -8.09 -19.04
CA GLY A 123 -0.33 -8.23 -19.38
C GLY A 123 0.47 -8.83 -18.22
N ALA A 124 1.42 -9.71 -18.55
CA ALA A 124 2.31 -10.39 -17.61
C ALA A 124 2.91 -9.41 -16.61
N ALA A 125 2.57 -9.62 -15.33
CA ALA A 125 3.17 -9.02 -14.14
C ALA A 125 3.91 -7.70 -14.40
N ASP A 126 3.17 -6.58 -14.39
CA ASP A 126 3.78 -5.27 -14.54
C ASP A 126 4.79 -5.04 -13.40
N ALA A 127 6.07 -5.19 -13.73
CA ALA A 127 7.17 -5.13 -12.77
C ALA A 127 7.18 -3.78 -12.03
N VAL A 128 6.70 -2.71 -12.67
CA VAL A 128 6.58 -1.38 -12.07
C VAL A 128 5.56 -1.40 -10.94
N THR A 129 4.40 -2.05 -11.15
CA THR A 129 3.35 -2.15 -10.13
C THR A 129 3.83 -2.94 -8.92
N TYR A 130 4.46 -4.10 -9.13
CA TYR A 130 5.01 -4.90 -8.02
C TYR A 130 6.13 -4.19 -7.27
N ALA A 131 7.03 -3.50 -7.99
CA ALA A 131 8.10 -2.71 -7.39
C ALA A 131 7.53 -1.54 -6.57
N ALA A 132 6.55 -0.81 -7.10
CA ALA A 132 5.88 0.27 -6.40
C ALA A 132 5.15 -0.23 -5.15
N MET A 133 4.46 -1.37 -5.22
CA MET A 133 3.83 -2.00 -4.05
C MET A 133 4.86 -2.36 -2.98
N GLY A 134 5.92 -3.08 -3.35
CA GLY A 134 7.00 -3.45 -2.41
C GLY A 134 7.67 -2.23 -1.77
N ALA A 135 7.97 -1.20 -2.56
CA ALA A 135 8.55 0.05 -2.07
C ALA A 135 7.60 0.78 -1.11
N SER A 136 6.31 0.90 -1.46
CA SER A 136 5.32 1.57 -0.61
C SER A 136 5.15 0.88 0.75
N LEU A 137 5.08 -0.46 0.76
CA LEU A 137 5.02 -1.26 1.99
C LEU A 137 6.31 -1.16 2.80
N GLY A 138 7.47 -1.15 2.13
CA GLY A 138 8.77 -0.97 2.79
C GLY A 138 8.90 0.39 3.47
N VAL A 139 8.48 1.46 2.81
CA VAL A 139 8.45 2.82 3.40
C VAL A 139 7.47 2.85 4.58
N ALA A 140 6.28 2.28 4.43
CA ALA A 140 5.29 2.21 5.50
C ALA A 140 5.85 1.46 6.73
N ALA A 141 6.49 0.30 6.51
CA ALA A 141 7.12 -0.47 7.58
C ALA A 141 8.25 0.32 8.27
N LEU A 142 9.10 1.00 7.51
CA LEU A 142 10.16 1.85 8.08
C LEU A 142 9.59 2.97 8.94
N VAL A 143 8.52 3.64 8.48
CA VAL A 143 7.84 4.70 9.25
C VAL A 143 7.24 4.14 10.54
N ALA A 144 6.57 2.97 10.49
CA ALA A 144 6.04 2.31 11.67
C ALA A 144 7.13 1.90 12.67
N CYS A 145 8.28 1.43 12.20
CA CYS A 145 9.42 1.03 13.04
C CYS A 145 10.15 2.24 13.65
N TRP A 146 10.17 3.39 12.97
CA TRP A 146 10.93 4.57 13.41
C TRP A 146 10.37 5.19 14.69
N VAL A 147 9.04 5.22 14.83
CA VAL A 147 8.37 5.81 16.01
C VAL A 147 8.76 5.09 17.32
N PRO A 148 8.58 3.76 17.47
CA PRO A 148 8.98 3.05 18.68
C PRO A 148 10.50 3.01 18.87
N ALA A 149 11.30 2.99 17.78
CA ALA A 149 12.75 3.07 17.88
C ALA A 149 13.23 4.40 18.50
N ARG A 150 12.57 5.52 18.17
CA ARG A 150 12.80 6.81 18.84
C ARG A 150 12.30 6.82 20.28
N ALA A 151 11.15 6.19 20.55
CA ALA A 151 10.61 6.09 21.90
C ALA A 151 11.57 5.35 22.84
N ALA A 152 12.22 4.29 22.38
CA ALA A 152 13.20 3.50 23.14
C ALA A 152 14.40 4.33 23.67
N LEU A 153 14.78 5.41 22.98
CA LEU A 153 15.86 6.31 23.42
C LEU A 153 15.42 7.34 24.45
N ARG A 154 14.10 7.60 24.55
CA ARG A 154 13.52 8.56 25.49
C ARG A 154 13.15 7.92 26.82
N VAL A 155 13.20 6.60 26.92
CA VAL A 155 13.01 5.88 28.17
C VAL A 155 14.21 6.18 29.06
N ASP A 156 13.99 7.04 30.06
CA ASP A 156 15.02 7.48 30.98
C ASP A 156 15.40 6.31 31.90
N PRO A 157 16.66 5.82 31.87
CA PRO A 157 17.09 4.65 32.65
C PRO A 157 16.79 4.79 34.15
N VAL A 158 16.75 6.02 34.65
CA VAL A 158 16.48 6.36 36.04
C VAL A 158 15.02 6.11 36.43
N THR A 159 14.08 6.15 35.48
CA THR A 159 12.66 5.82 35.76
C THR A 159 12.40 4.32 35.84
N VAL A 160 13.10 3.52 35.02
CA VAL A 160 12.98 2.05 35.00
C VAL A 160 13.53 1.39 36.28
N LEU A 161 14.52 2.02 36.92
CA LEU A 161 15.10 1.55 38.19
C LEU A 161 14.33 2.00 39.44
N ARG A 162 13.29 2.83 39.29
CA ARG A 162 12.52 3.42 40.41
C ARG A 162 11.12 2.83 40.57
N GLU A 163 10.74 1.89 39.70
CA GLU A 163 9.49 1.12 39.80
C GLU A 163 9.65 -0.21 40.57
N GLU A 164 10.84 -0.51 41.09
CA GLU A 164 11.07 -1.51 42.15
C GLU A 164 11.36 -0.82 43.49
#